data_AF-A0A352XGJ2-F1
#
_entry.id   AF-A0A352XGJ2-F1
#
_cell.length_a   1.000
_cell.length_b   1.000
_cell.length_c   1.000
_cell.angle_alpha   90.00
_cell.angle_beta   90.00
_cell.angle_gamma   90.00
#
_symmetry.space_group_name_H-M   'P 1'
#
loop_
_entity.id
_entity.type
_entity.pdbx_description
1 polymer ?
#
loop_
_entity_poly.entity_id
_entity_poly.type
_entity_poly.pdbx_seq_one_letter_code
_entity_poly.pdbx_strand_id
1 'polypeptide(L)'
;MLESQNKRKFNQKQCILSKLGHEKLLNAIGGNSNNSQLASDAGISRDTVAKIIERKNPVTYSNLDKLFSAVNIDLEDSDFEQYQNPHPNHIPSKKSGILNLAETKRERLENALRELDYQSQQRLFEDRITSEQLAASFLIHGQKDYGQRWLVNLLKYRVPYHDTAWQKPIYIKPHRRNIETVWQNLAQELGTSPSPQSLVEQLYQHWQTKTVILAIYDVDLIAGSCLQQFMDEFWYPLVDKVNEKVRNDSSGEDFRSLVLFLVDNKNAKDKVVKSLDSDILLFEELKAFDRKMVKHWMTCRLGLLLPMWNGDDVMEKVICDMVERDNQPISVFTDICSCFDLDWEQDIHGKLAL
;
A
#
# COMPACT_ATOMS: atom_id res chain seq x y z
N MET A 1 -10.86 4.59 -24.14
CA MET A 1 -11.86 4.73 -23.04
C MET A 1 -12.45 3.40 -22.56
N LEU A 2 -12.61 2.38 -23.42
CA LEU A 2 -13.06 1.03 -23.02
C LEU A 2 -11.94 0.14 -22.45
N GLU A 3 -10.68 0.30 -22.89
CA GLU A 3 -9.55 -0.52 -22.44
C GLU A 3 -9.13 -0.26 -20.98
N SER A 4 -9.17 0.99 -20.52
CA SER A 4 -8.70 1.38 -19.18
C SER A 4 -9.67 0.96 -18.06
N GLN A 5 -10.96 0.81 -18.35
CA GLN A 5 -11.94 0.25 -17.42
C GLN A 5 -11.86 -1.27 -17.32
N ASN A 6 -11.36 -1.93 -18.36
CA ASN A 6 -11.14 -3.37 -18.37
C ASN A 6 -9.97 -3.76 -17.46
N LYS A 7 -8.80 -3.10 -17.56
CA LYS A 7 -7.60 -3.42 -16.75
C LYS A 7 -7.84 -3.39 -15.22
N ARG A 8 -8.61 -2.42 -14.70
CA ARG A 8 -8.95 -2.37 -13.25
C ARG A 8 -9.80 -3.55 -12.76
N LYS A 9 -10.55 -4.23 -13.63
CA LYS A 9 -11.30 -5.45 -13.30
C LYS A 9 -10.45 -6.72 -13.28
N PHE A 10 -9.21 -6.69 -13.80
CA PHE A 10 -8.36 -7.88 -13.92
C PHE A 10 -7.41 -8.10 -12.74
N ASN A 11 -7.11 -7.07 -11.94
CA ASN A 11 -6.11 -7.16 -10.87
C ASN A 11 -6.40 -8.24 -9.80
N GLN A 12 -7.66 -8.65 -9.64
CA GLN A 12 -8.06 -9.73 -8.71
C GLN A 12 -8.50 -11.03 -9.41
N LYS A 13 -8.53 -11.07 -10.75
CA LYS A 13 -8.96 -12.25 -11.49
C LYS A 13 -7.78 -13.19 -11.73
N GLN A 14 -8.05 -14.47 -11.51
CA GLN A 14 -7.16 -15.55 -11.91
C GLN A 14 -7.13 -15.64 -13.44
N CYS A 15 -5.93 -15.73 -14.00
CA CYS A 15 -5.68 -15.88 -15.43
C CYS A 15 -4.57 -16.89 -15.69
N ILE A 16 -4.57 -17.44 -16.90
CA ILE A 16 -3.55 -18.34 -17.41
C ILE A 16 -2.99 -17.72 -18.69
N LEU A 17 -1.69 -17.86 -18.92
CA LEU A 17 -1.07 -17.41 -20.17
C LEU A 17 -1.69 -18.12 -21.38
N SER A 18 -2.08 -17.31 -22.38
CA SER A 18 -2.48 -17.82 -23.68
C SER A 18 -1.26 -18.42 -24.37
N LYS A 19 -1.47 -19.17 -25.46
CA LYS A 19 -0.34 -19.70 -26.25
C LYS A 19 0.54 -18.57 -26.78
N LEU A 20 -0.09 -17.47 -27.22
CA LEU A 20 0.59 -16.29 -27.75
C LEU A 20 1.45 -15.61 -26.68
N GLY A 21 0.87 -15.31 -25.51
CA GLY A 21 1.61 -14.67 -24.43
C GLY A 21 2.75 -15.55 -23.89
N HIS A 22 2.55 -16.87 -23.90
CA HIS A 22 3.58 -17.81 -23.50
C HIS A 22 4.78 -17.82 -24.47
N GLU A 23 4.53 -17.83 -25.78
CA GLU A 23 5.59 -17.70 -26.80
C GLU A 23 6.30 -16.35 -26.70
N LYS A 24 5.55 -15.26 -26.50
CA LYS A 24 6.08 -13.90 -26.28
C LYS A 24 7.02 -13.86 -25.07
N LEU A 25 6.61 -14.46 -23.96
CA LEU A 25 7.42 -14.56 -22.74
C LEU A 25 8.67 -15.43 -22.95
N LEU A 26 8.54 -16.61 -23.57
CA LEU A 26 9.65 -17.53 -23.80
C LEU A 26 10.73 -16.93 -24.74
N ASN A 27 10.29 -16.18 -25.75
CA ASN A 27 11.20 -15.46 -26.66
C ASN A 27 11.99 -14.37 -25.91
N ALA A 28 11.35 -13.65 -24.98
CA ALA A 28 12.00 -12.62 -24.18
C ALA A 28 13.04 -13.19 -23.20
N ILE A 29 12.79 -14.38 -22.64
CA ILE A 29 13.68 -15.01 -21.65
C ILE A 29 14.71 -15.96 -22.27
N GLY A 30 14.75 -16.10 -23.60
CA GLY A 30 15.79 -16.82 -24.33
C GLY A 30 15.82 -18.35 -24.12
N GLY A 31 14.70 -18.96 -23.71
CA GLY A 31 14.54 -20.41 -23.58
C GLY A 31 15.39 -21.12 -22.50
N ASN A 32 16.31 -20.42 -21.82
CA ASN A 32 17.22 -21.00 -20.84
C ASN A 32 17.30 -20.13 -19.57
N SER A 33 16.13 -19.81 -19.02
CA SER A 33 16.01 -18.87 -17.91
C SER A 33 16.11 -19.54 -16.55
N ASN A 34 16.86 -18.93 -15.64
CA ASN A 34 16.90 -19.32 -14.24
C ASN A 34 15.68 -18.72 -13.53
N ASN A 35 14.69 -19.54 -13.19
CA ASN A 35 13.46 -19.11 -12.48
C ASN A 35 13.75 -18.30 -11.21
N SER A 36 14.89 -18.53 -10.56
CA SER A 36 15.28 -17.80 -9.35
C SER A 36 15.64 -16.34 -9.65
N GLN A 37 16.29 -16.09 -10.78
CA GLN A 37 16.65 -14.74 -11.22
C GLN A 37 15.39 -13.97 -11.63
N LEU A 38 14.53 -14.59 -12.45
CA LEU A 38 13.26 -14.00 -12.88
C LEU A 38 12.34 -13.66 -11.70
N ALA A 39 12.29 -14.53 -10.69
CA ALA A 39 11.53 -14.31 -9.47
C ALA A 39 12.03 -13.07 -8.70
N SER A 40 13.35 -12.95 -8.56
CA SER A 40 14.00 -11.80 -7.92
C SER A 40 13.72 -10.51 -8.69
N ASP A 41 13.88 -10.52 -10.02
CA ASP A 41 13.72 -9.33 -10.87
C ASP A 41 12.26 -8.86 -10.93
N ALA A 42 11.31 -9.79 -10.89
CA ALA A 42 9.88 -9.49 -10.92
C ALA A 42 9.27 -9.24 -9.52
N GLY A 43 10.00 -9.49 -8.44
CA GLY A 43 9.47 -9.39 -7.07
C GLY A 43 8.27 -10.33 -6.83
N ILE A 44 8.35 -11.56 -7.32
CA ILE A 44 7.35 -12.63 -7.12
C ILE A 44 8.04 -13.94 -6.74
N SER A 45 7.30 -14.92 -6.20
CA SER A 45 7.92 -16.19 -5.78
C SER A 45 8.38 -17.05 -6.98
N ARG A 46 9.44 -17.85 -6.77
CA ARG A 46 9.93 -18.82 -7.75
C ARG A 46 8.85 -19.80 -8.20
N ASP A 47 7.97 -20.21 -7.29
CA ASP A 47 6.84 -21.08 -7.60
C ASP A 47 5.83 -20.39 -8.51
N THR A 48 5.61 -19.08 -8.35
CA THR A 48 4.73 -18.30 -9.24
C THR A 48 5.31 -18.23 -10.64
N VAL A 49 6.63 -18.01 -10.77
CA VAL A 49 7.33 -18.04 -12.06
C VAL A 49 7.20 -19.41 -12.72
N ALA A 50 7.40 -20.50 -11.96
CA ALA A 50 7.24 -21.86 -12.48
C ALA A 50 5.80 -22.12 -12.95
N LYS A 51 4.78 -21.70 -12.17
CA LYS A 51 3.36 -21.82 -12.56
C LYS A 51 3.04 -21.10 -13.87
N ILE A 52 3.62 -19.91 -14.05
CA ILE A 52 3.48 -19.10 -15.27
C ILE A 52 4.13 -19.80 -16.47
N ILE A 53 5.40 -20.20 -16.35
CA ILE A 53 6.16 -20.83 -17.45
C ILE A 53 5.55 -22.19 -17.83
N GLU A 54 5.09 -22.98 -16.86
CA GLU A 54 4.52 -24.30 -17.14
C GLU A 54 3.06 -24.25 -17.60
N ARG A 55 2.39 -23.09 -17.49
CA ARG A 55 0.95 -22.88 -17.79
C ARG A 55 0.01 -23.84 -17.03
N LYS A 56 0.46 -24.45 -15.92
CA LYS A 56 -0.29 -25.50 -15.21
C LYS A 56 -1.29 -24.97 -14.19
N ASN A 57 -1.10 -23.74 -13.70
CA ASN A 57 -1.94 -23.17 -12.65
C ASN A 57 -2.29 -21.71 -12.95
N PRO A 58 -3.50 -21.27 -12.60
CA PRO A 58 -3.86 -19.86 -12.69
C PRO A 58 -3.03 -19.03 -11.71
N VAL A 59 -2.71 -17.82 -12.14
CA VAL A 59 -2.05 -16.78 -11.34
C VAL A 59 -2.86 -15.49 -11.41
N THR A 60 -2.55 -14.50 -10.58
CA THR A 60 -3.20 -13.18 -10.69
C THR A 60 -2.63 -12.42 -11.88
N TYR A 61 -3.45 -11.54 -12.47
CA TYR A 61 -2.98 -10.62 -13.52
C TYR A 61 -1.76 -9.81 -13.07
N SER A 62 -1.75 -9.35 -11.82
CA SER A 62 -0.62 -8.60 -11.26
C SER A 62 0.69 -9.39 -11.29
N ASN A 63 0.66 -10.70 -11.05
CA ASN A 63 1.88 -11.52 -11.12
C ASN A 63 2.36 -11.71 -12.56
N LEU A 64 1.46 -11.81 -13.54
CA LEU A 64 1.82 -11.82 -14.96
C LEU A 64 2.44 -10.48 -15.38
N ASP A 65 1.80 -9.37 -15.01
CA ASP A 65 2.24 -8.02 -15.37
C ASP A 65 3.62 -7.69 -14.79
N LYS A 66 3.87 -8.08 -13.52
CA LYS A 66 5.18 -7.97 -12.89
C LYS A 66 6.27 -8.76 -13.64
N LEU A 67 5.98 -10.00 -14.02
CA LEU A 67 6.95 -10.84 -14.73
C LEU A 67 7.22 -10.34 -16.15
N PHE A 68 6.20 -9.90 -16.86
CA PHE A 68 6.34 -9.30 -18.19
C PHE A 68 7.15 -8.00 -18.12
N SER A 69 6.88 -7.16 -17.12
CA SER A 69 7.65 -5.94 -16.87
C SER A 69 9.13 -6.24 -16.57
N ALA A 70 9.42 -7.31 -15.80
CA ALA A 70 10.78 -7.69 -15.45
C ALA A 70 11.63 -8.10 -16.66
N VAL A 71 11.00 -8.57 -17.74
CA VAL A 71 11.67 -8.98 -18.98
C VAL A 71 11.48 -7.95 -20.10
N ASN A 72 11.07 -6.72 -19.74
CA ASN A 72 10.88 -5.56 -20.63
C ASN A 72 9.90 -5.80 -21.80
N ILE A 73 8.79 -6.50 -21.54
CA ILE A 73 7.70 -6.66 -22.51
C ILE A 73 6.37 -6.20 -21.90
N ASP A 74 5.49 -5.65 -22.74
CA ASP A 74 4.15 -5.25 -22.32
C ASP A 74 3.18 -6.45 -22.35
N LEU A 75 2.35 -6.58 -21.31
CA LEU A 75 1.27 -7.57 -21.23
C LEU A 75 -0.02 -7.03 -21.86
N GLU A 76 -0.48 -7.69 -22.92
CA GLU A 76 -1.70 -7.35 -23.68
C GLU A 76 -2.87 -8.29 -23.36
N ASP A 77 -4.11 -7.88 -23.66
CA ASP A 77 -5.32 -8.68 -23.39
C ASP A 77 -5.34 -10.01 -24.16
N SER A 78 -4.58 -10.12 -25.26
CA SER A 78 -4.40 -11.34 -26.06
C SER A 78 -3.39 -12.33 -25.44
N ASP A 79 -2.57 -11.89 -24.49
CA ASP A 79 -1.48 -12.68 -23.91
C ASP A 79 -1.96 -13.62 -22.79
N PHE A 80 -3.21 -13.49 -22.33
CA PHE A 80 -3.76 -14.30 -21.25
C PHE A 80 -5.25 -14.59 -21.43
N GLU A 81 -5.70 -15.66 -20.77
CA GLU A 81 -7.08 -16.12 -20.76
C GLU A 81 -7.63 -16.00 -19.32
N GLN A 82 -8.86 -15.50 -19.16
CA GLN A 82 -9.52 -15.48 -17.85
C GLN A 82 -9.80 -16.92 -17.40
N TYR A 83 -9.32 -17.29 -16.22
CA TYR A 83 -9.63 -18.58 -15.62
C TYR A 83 -10.99 -18.50 -14.91
N GLN A 84 -11.99 -19.17 -15.47
CA GLN A 84 -13.28 -19.36 -14.81
C GLN A 84 -13.27 -20.67 -14.03
N ASN A 85 -13.24 -20.59 -12.70
CA ASN A 85 -13.40 -21.76 -11.86
C ASN A 85 -14.78 -22.41 -12.10
N PRO A 86 -14.89 -23.70 -12.42
CA PRO A 86 -16.13 -24.42 -12.27
C PRO A 86 -16.43 -24.53 -10.75
N HIS A 87 -17.36 -23.71 -10.25
CA HIS A 87 -17.81 -23.72 -8.86
C HIS A 87 -18.18 -25.13 -8.36
N PRO A 88 -17.84 -25.47 -7.11
CA PRO A 88 -18.70 -26.26 -6.24
C PRO A 88 -19.48 -25.32 -5.30
N ASN A 89 -20.80 -25.31 -5.49
CA ASN A 89 -21.89 -24.88 -4.61
C ASN A 89 -21.57 -24.04 -3.34
N HIS A 90 -21.95 -22.77 -3.38
CA HIS A 90 -22.24 -21.94 -2.20
C HIS A 90 -23.63 -22.27 -1.65
N ILE A 91 -23.71 -22.78 -0.43
CA ILE A 91 -24.95 -22.81 0.38
C ILE A 91 -25.18 -21.38 0.92
N PRO A 92 -26.42 -20.84 0.88
CA PRO A 92 -26.66 -19.44 1.20
C PRO A 92 -26.75 -19.23 2.73
N SER A 93 -25.96 -18.30 3.28
CA SER A 93 -26.10 -17.86 4.67
C SER A 93 -27.15 -16.75 4.79
N LYS A 94 -28.15 -16.99 5.64
CA LYS A 94 -29.13 -15.99 6.08
C LYS A 94 -28.48 -15.03 7.08
N LYS A 95 -28.74 -13.74 6.90
CA LYS A 95 -28.53 -12.70 7.93
C LYS A 95 -29.48 -12.93 9.11
N SER A 96 -28.98 -12.80 10.34
CA SER A 96 -29.49 -11.89 11.39
C SER A 96 -28.91 -12.26 12.76
N GLY A 97 -28.25 -11.28 13.39
CA GLY A 97 -28.14 -11.02 14.82
C GLY A 97 -27.84 -12.16 15.80
N ILE A 98 -26.60 -12.20 16.31
CA ILE A 98 -26.23 -12.18 17.75
C ILE A 98 -24.73 -11.80 17.82
N LEU A 99 -24.41 -10.86 18.71
CA LEU A 99 -23.07 -10.33 19.00
C LEU A 99 -22.10 -11.42 19.53
N ASN A 100 -20.80 -11.18 19.30
CA ASN A 100 -19.60 -12.02 19.53
C ASN A 100 -19.34 -13.12 18.50
N LEU A 101 -19.09 -12.72 17.25
CA LEU A 101 -18.67 -13.63 16.18
C LEU A 101 -17.14 -13.85 16.26
N ALA A 102 -16.72 -15.11 16.19
CA ALA A 102 -15.32 -15.53 16.28
C ALA A 102 -14.44 -14.76 15.28
N GLU A 103 -13.66 -13.81 15.80
CA GLU A 103 -12.60 -13.13 15.07
C GLU A 103 -11.65 -14.19 14.47
N THR A 104 -11.37 -14.08 13.18
CA THR A 104 -10.54 -15.06 12.47
C THR A 104 -9.10 -15.00 12.99
N LYS A 105 -8.34 -16.11 12.88
CA LYS A 105 -6.90 -16.16 13.23
C LYS A 105 -6.12 -15.00 12.60
N ARG A 106 -6.47 -14.66 11.35
CA ARG A 106 -5.94 -13.52 10.61
C ARG A 106 -6.22 -12.19 11.28
N GLU A 107 -7.49 -11.88 11.57
CA GLU A 107 -7.88 -10.59 12.18
C GLU A 107 -7.20 -10.37 13.53
N ARG A 108 -7.11 -11.43 14.34
CA ARG A 108 -6.38 -11.38 15.62
C ARG A 108 -4.90 -11.08 15.43
N LEU A 109 -4.23 -11.75 14.49
CA LEU A 109 -2.82 -11.49 14.22
C LEU A 109 -2.64 -10.07 13.67
N GLU A 110 -3.46 -9.67 12.72
CA GLU A 110 -3.42 -8.32 12.13
C GLU A 110 -3.54 -7.27 13.22
N ASN A 111 -4.51 -7.40 14.12
CA ASN A 111 -4.68 -6.52 15.27
C ASN A 111 -3.46 -6.48 16.19
N ALA A 112 -2.83 -7.64 16.45
CA ALA A 112 -1.59 -7.68 17.22
C ALA A 112 -0.44 -6.95 16.49
N LEU A 113 -0.27 -7.17 15.19
CA LEU A 113 0.79 -6.56 14.40
C LEU A 113 0.66 -5.04 14.28
N ARG A 114 -0.56 -4.49 14.33
CA ARG A 114 -0.81 -3.04 14.31
C ARG A 114 -0.19 -2.31 15.49
N GLU A 115 0.08 -3.03 16.57
CA GLU A 115 0.65 -2.49 17.81
C GLU A 115 2.14 -2.83 17.95
N LEU A 116 2.71 -3.53 16.97
CA LEU A 116 4.14 -3.73 16.86
C LEU A 116 4.79 -2.45 16.29
N ASP A 117 5.31 -1.64 17.21
CA ASP A 117 6.02 -0.37 16.97
C ASP A 117 5.16 0.79 16.40
N TYR A 118 5.83 1.84 15.91
CA TYR A 118 5.33 3.08 15.33
C TYR A 118 4.48 3.95 16.25
N GLN A 119 4.61 3.77 17.57
CA GLN A 119 3.76 4.46 18.54
C GLN A 119 4.03 5.96 18.58
N SER A 120 5.29 6.41 18.38
CA SER A 120 5.61 7.83 18.33
C SER A 120 5.00 8.50 17.09
N GLN A 121 5.12 7.89 15.91
CA GLN A 121 4.51 8.39 14.68
C GLN A 121 2.99 8.42 14.77
N GLN A 122 2.38 7.37 15.36
CA GLN A 122 0.93 7.32 15.57
C GLN A 122 0.43 8.44 16.47
N ARG A 123 1.11 8.72 17.59
CA ARG A 123 0.74 9.85 18.48
C ARG A 123 0.89 11.20 17.78
N LEU A 124 2.04 11.45 17.14
CA LEU A 124 2.28 12.70 16.41
C LEU A 124 1.25 12.92 15.29
N PHE A 125 0.82 11.84 14.63
CA PHE A 125 -0.24 11.90 13.63
C PHE A 125 -1.57 12.30 14.25
N GLU A 126 -1.97 11.65 15.34
CA GLU A 126 -3.23 11.95 16.05
C GLU A 126 -3.27 13.39 16.54
N ASP A 127 -2.19 13.87 17.15
CA ASP A 127 -2.10 15.25 17.61
C ASP A 127 -2.32 16.23 16.45
N ARG A 128 -1.75 15.95 15.27
CA ARG A 128 -1.85 16.82 14.09
C ARG A 128 -3.22 16.80 13.40
N ILE A 129 -3.86 15.63 13.28
CA ILE A 129 -5.16 15.52 12.60
C ILE A 129 -6.33 15.97 13.49
N THR A 130 -6.14 15.97 14.81
CA THR A 130 -7.15 16.43 15.78
C THR A 130 -7.04 17.92 16.09
N SER A 131 -5.88 18.54 15.83
CA SER A 131 -5.61 19.95 16.13
C SER A 131 -6.25 20.93 15.14
N GLU A 132 -7.58 20.97 15.00
CA GLU A 132 -8.37 21.93 14.16
C GLU A 132 -7.93 22.11 12.68
N GLN A 133 -6.86 21.44 12.25
CA GLN A 133 -6.23 21.56 10.96
C GLN A 133 -6.80 20.47 10.07
N LEU A 134 -7.61 20.91 9.12
CA LEU A 134 -8.33 20.01 8.23
C LEU A 134 -7.44 19.52 7.10
N ALA A 135 -6.42 20.29 6.73
CA ALA A 135 -5.40 19.88 5.79
C ALA A 135 -4.10 19.53 6.53
N ALA A 136 -3.58 18.33 6.30
CA ALA A 136 -2.33 17.86 6.89
C ALA A 136 -1.49 17.09 5.87
N SER A 137 -0.17 17.22 6.00
CA SER A 137 0.80 16.56 5.13
C SER A 137 1.91 15.95 5.97
N PHE A 138 2.28 14.73 5.62
CA PHE A 138 3.20 13.91 6.40
C PHE A 138 4.28 13.33 5.49
N LEU A 139 5.54 13.43 5.91
CA LEU A 139 6.64 12.70 5.27
C LEU A 139 6.99 11.47 6.13
N ILE A 140 6.75 10.29 5.57
CA ILE A 140 7.18 9.00 6.12
C ILE A 140 8.44 8.60 5.38
N HIS A 141 9.53 8.34 6.11
CA HIS A 141 10.80 7.97 5.51
C HIS A 141 11.53 6.89 6.32
N GLY A 142 12.33 6.09 5.63
CA GLY A 142 13.16 5.05 6.22
C GLY A 142 13.85 4.24 5.14
N GLN A 143 14.64 3.26 5.56
CA GLN A 143 15.26 2.31 4.64
C GLN A 143 14.20 1.44 3.94
N LYS A 144 14.57 0.85 2.80
CA LYS A 144 13.67 -0.04 2.07
C LYS A 144 13.14 -1.15 2.98
N ASP A 145 11.85 -1.47 2.86
CA ASP A 145 11.15 -2.54 3.60
C ASP A 145 11.14 -2.33 5.13
N TYR A 146 11.14 -1.07 5.59
CA TYR A 146 11.01 -0.71 7.00
C TYR A 146 9.55 -0.38 7.40
N GLY A 147 8.58 -0.86 6.62
CA GLY A 147 7.17 -0.76 6.99
C GLY A 147 6.51 0.58 6.70
N GLN A 148 7.05 1.41 5.82
CA GLN A 148 6.47 2.70 5.43
C GLN A 148 5.00 2.56 4.98
N ARG A 149 4.74 1.63 4.04
CA ARG A 149 3.37 1.35 3.55
C ARG A 149 2.47 0.79 4.64
N TRP A 150 3.03 -0.05 5.52
CA TRP A 150 2.30 -0.54 6.69
C TRP A 150 1.87 0.63 7.58
N LEU A 151 2.78 1.55 7.89
CA LEU A 151 2.50 2.74 8.68
C LEU A 151 1.44 3.64 8.03
N VAL A 152 1.53 3.92 6.71
CA VAL A 152 0.47 4.69 6.00
C VAL A 152 -0.91 4.08 6.24
N ASN A 153 -1.00 2.74 6.15
CA ASN A 153 -2.27 2.07 6.37
C ASN A 153 -2.70 2.13 7.83
N LEU A 154 -1.79 2.01 8.80
CA LEU A 154 -2.12 2.22 10.22
C LEU A 154 -2.69 3.63 10.46
N LEU A 155 -2.01 4.66 9.96
CA LEU A 155 -2.39 6.06 10.15
C LEU A 155 -3.72 6.39 9.47
N LYS A 156 -3.97 5.84 8.28
CA LYS A 156 -5.25 6.00 7.58
C LYS A 156 -6.45 5.67 8.46
N TYR A 157 -6.42 4.57 9.22
CA TYR A 157 -7.56 4.18 10.06
C TYR A 157 -7.82 5.15 11.22
N ARG A 158 -6.85 6.01 11.55
CA ARG A 158 -7.00 7.07 12.55
C ARG A 158 -7.58 8.36 11.95
N VAL A 159 -7.69 8.48 10.63
CA VAL A 159 -8.31 9.64 9.99
C VAL A 159 -9.84 9.62 10.19
N PRO A 160 -10.46 10.75 10.59
CA PRO A 160 -11.91 10.86 10.67
C PRO A 160 -12.60 10.50 9.34
N TYR A 161 -13.65 9.68 9.40
CA TYR A 161 -14.43 9.24 8.24
C TYR A 161 -13.62 8.49 7.16
N HIS A 162 -12.54 7.78 7.54
CA HIS A 162 -11.69 7.03 6.61
C HIS A 162 -12.41 5.90 5.87
N ASP A 163 -13.51 5.38 6.41
CA ASP A 163 -14.32 4.29 5.87
C ASP A 163 -15.05 4.69 4.58
N THR A 164 -15.43 5.96 4.49
CA THR A 164 -16.14 6.55 3.35
C THR A 164 -15.27 7.54 2.55
N ALA A 165 -14.01 7.70 2.93
CA ALA A 165 -13.07 8.62 2.32
C ALA A 165 -12.80 8.32 0.83
N TRP A 166 -12.59 9.39 0.06
CA TRP A 166 -11.90 9.26 -1.21
C TRP A 166 -10.41 9.07 -0.93
N GLN A 167 -9.87 7.93 -1.33
CA GLN A 167 -8.50 7.57 -1.01
C GLN A 167 -7.78 6.95 -2.19
N LYS A 168 -6.56 7.40 -2.45
CA LYS A 168 -5.77 6.92 -3.59
C LYS A 168 -4.28 6.84 -3.27
N PRO A 169 -3.63 5.71 -3.59
CA PRO A 169 -2.19 5.65 -3.70
C PRO A 169 -1.75 6.06 -5.12
N ILE A 170 -0.65 6.80 -5.19
CA ILE A 170 0.07 7.13 -6.43
C ILE A 170 1.43 6.45 -6.33
N TYR A 171 1.71 5.56 -7.28
CA TYR A 171 2.99 4.88 -7.38
C TYR A 171 3.82 5.52 -8.50
N ILE A 172 4.95 6.12 -8.13
CA ILE A 172 5.86 6.70 -9.12
C ILE A 172 6.67 5.58 -9.78
N LYS A 173 6.58 5.47 -11.11
CA LYS A 173 7.38 4.49 -11.85
C LYS A 173 8.81 5.01 -12.07
N PRO A 174 9.85 4.19 -11.86
CA PRO A 174 11.24 4.61 -12.04
C PRO A 174 11.59 5.18 -13.43
N HIS A 175 10.83 4.85 -14.47
CA HIS A 175 11.04 5.35 -15.84
C HIS A 175 10.11 6.51 -16.23
N ARG A 176 9.22 6.96 -15.33
CA ARG A 176 8.27 8.07 -15.56
C ARG A 176 8.26 9.04 -14.39
N ARG A 177 9.38 9.76 -14.22
CA ARG A 177 9.62 10.67 -13.09
C ARG A 177 9.24 12.13 -13.38
N ASN A 178 8.52 12.38 -14.47
CA ASN A 178 8.12 13.73 -14.86
C ASN A 178 6.77 14.10 -14.27
N ILE A 179 6.53 15.40 -14.15
CA ILE A 179 5.32 15.93 -13.53
C ILE A 179 4.08 15.62 -14.37
N GLU A 180 4.22 15.54 -15.70
CA GLU A 180 3.11 15.24 -16.61
C GLU A 180 2.53 13.85 -16.35
N THR A 181 3.36 12.86 -16.02
CA THR A 181 2.87 11.53 -15.65
C THR A 181 2.08 11.57 -14.34
N VAL A 182 2.53 12.38 -13.37
CA VAL A 182 1.81 12.56 -12.09
C VAL A 182 0.44 13.18 -12.36
N TRP A 183 0.36 14.22 -13.19
CA TRP A 183 -0.90 14.84 -13.61
C TRP A 183 -1.82 13.90 -14.36
N GLN A 184 -1.29 13.09 -15.27
CA GLN A 184 -2.08 12.09 -15.99
C GLN A 184 -2.66 11.02 -15.06
N ASN A 185 -1.87 10.52 -14.12
CA ASN A 185 -2.32 9.52 -13.16
C ASN A 185 -3.43 10.09 -12.27
N LEU A 186 -3.26 11.31 -11.76
CA LEU A 186 -4.28 11.99 -10.95
C LEU A 186 -5.55 12.28 -11.76
N ALA A 187 -5.41 12.78 -12.99
CA ALA A 187 -6.52 13.05 -13.88
C ALA A 187 -7.35 11.79 -14.15
N GLN A 188 -6.69 10.66 -14.37
CA GLN A 188 -7.36 9.37 -14.57
C GLN A 188 -8.11 8.91 -13.31
N GLU A 189 -7.58 9.13 -12.11
CA GLU A 189 -8.28 8.80 -10.86
C GLU A 189 -9.46 9.73 -10.58
N LEU A 190 -9.33 11.01 -10.94
CA LEU A 190 -10.33 12.05 -10.71
C LEU A 190 -11.36 12.17 -11.84
N GLY A 191 -11.11 11.56 -13.01
CA GLY A 191 -11.97 11.66 -14.17
C GLY A 191 -12.00 13.07 -14.80
N THR A 192 -10.87 13.80 -14.75
CA THR A 192 -10.76 15.19 -15.21
C THR A 192 -9.58 15.38 -16.17
N SER A 193 -9.29 16.62 -16.58
CA SER A 193 -8.14 16.95 -17.42
C SER A 193 -6.82 16.92 -16.62
N PRO A 194 -5.68 16.56 -17.24
CA PRO A 194 -4.37 16.55 -16.58
C PRO A 194 -3.75 17.94 -16.47
N SER A 195 -4.52 18.91 -15.98
CA SER A 195 -4.04 20.25 -15.65
C SER A 195 -4.15 20.49 -14.14
N PRO A 196 -3.13 21.08 -13.47
CA PRO A 196 -3.13 21.27 -12.03
C PRO A 196 -4.42 21.93 -11.52
N GLN A 197 -4.87 22.99 -12.19
CA GLN A 197 -6.10 23.70 -11.83
C GLN A 197 -7.35 22.81 -11.87
N SER A 198 -7.50 21.95 -12.90
CA SER A 198 -8.64 21.04 -12.98
C SER A 198 -8.58 19.94 -11.92
N LEU A 199 -7.38 19.49 -11.58
CA LEU A 199 -7.16 18.49 -10.53
C LEU A 199 -7.49 19.07 -9.15
N VAL A 200 -7.04 20.28 -8.87
CA VAL A 200 -7.36 21.02 -7.64
C VAL A 200 -8.87 21.17 -7.49
N GLU A 201 -9.55 21.65 -8.53
CA GLU A 201 -11.00 21.86 -8.45
C GLU A 201 -11.73 20.53 -8.24
N GLN A 202 -11.39 19.49 -9.00
CA GLN A 202 -12.07 18.20 -8.89
C GLN A 202 -11.84 17.55 -7.52
N LEU A 203 -10.62 17.62 -6.97
CA LEU A 203 -10.34 17.06 -5.64
C LEU A 203 -10.98 17.89 -4.53
N TYR A 204 -11.05 19.20 -4.68
CA TYR A 204 -11.77 20.09 -3.76
C TYR A 204 -13.28 19.76 -3.71
N GLN A 205 -13.90 19.45 -4.85
CA GLN A 205 -15.30 18.98 -4.88
C GLN A 205 -15.48 17.65 -4.14
N HIS A 206 -14.52 16.73 -4.23
CA HIS A 206 -14.54 15.52 -3.41
C HIS A 206 -14.43 15.84 -1.92
N TRP A 207 -13.49 16.70 -1.55
CA TRP A 207 -13.25 17.10 -0.15
C TRP A 207 -14.48 17.72 0.51
N GLN A 208 -15.25 18.54 -0.22
CA GLN A 208 -16.50 19.13 0.30
C GLN A 208 -17.54 18.10 0.73
N THR A 209 -17.46 16.85 0.26
CA THR A 209 -18.43 15.81 0.61
C THR A 209 -17.84 14.68 1.45
N LYS A 210 -16.52 14.47 1.39
CA LYS A 210 -15.84 13.31 1.97
C LYS A 210 -14.42 13.66 2.41
N THR A 211 -13.91 12.93 3.40
CA THR A 211 -12.47 12.92 3.70
C THR A 211 -11.67 12.51 2.47
N VAL A 212 -10.53 13.17 2.24
CA VAL A 212 -9.60 12.90 1.15
C VAL A 212 -8.27 12.42 1.74
N ILE A 213 -7.78 11.27 1.27
CA ILE A 213 -6.49 10.69 1.69
C ILE A 213 -5.67 10.32 0.45
N LEU A 214 -4.59 11.04 0.20
CA LEU A 214 -3.67 10.80 -0.91
C LEU A 214 -2.35 10.25 -0.36
N ALA A 215 -1.80 9.21 -0.97
CA ALA A 215 -0.46 8.71 -0.63
C ALA A 215 0.40 8.64 -1.89
N ILE A 216 1.59 9.25 -1.87
CA ILE A 216 2.56 9.21 -2.98
C ILE A 216 3.75 8.38 -2.55
N TYR A 217 3.92 7.22 -3.18
CA TYR A 217 5.02 6.29 -2.92
C TYR A 217 6.20 6.54 -3.82
N ASP A 218 7.39 6.24 -3.28
CA ASP A 218 8.68 6.41 -3.94
C ASP A 218 8.91 7.87 -4.34
N VAL A 219 8.59 8.78 -3.41
CA VAL A 219 8.71 10.24 -3.61
C VAL A 219 10.16 10.67 -3.88
N ASP A 220 11.15 9.87 -3.50
CA ASP A 220 12.57 10.07 -3.84
C ASP A 220 12.81 10.18 -5.36
N LEU A 221 11.98 9.49 -6.15
CA LEU A 221 12.05 9.45 -7.60
C LEU A 221 11.64 10.79 -8.24
N ILE A 222 10.73 11.54 -7.63
CA ILE A 222 10.29 12.87 -8.10
C ILE A 222 10.83 14.02 -7.26
N ALA A 223 11.59 13.77 -6.20
CA ALA A 223 12.20 14.82 -5.39
C ALA A 223 13.06 15.78 -6.24
N GLY A 224 13.11 17.05 -5.84
CA GLY A 224 13.61 18.17 -6.63
C GLY A 224 12.47 18.97 -7.26
N SER A 225 12.69 19.49 -8.47
CA SER A 225 11.75 20.38 -9.15
C SER A 225 10.38 19.76 -9.41
N CYS A 226 10.31 18.45 -9.67
CA CYS A 226 9.05 17.76 -9.95
C CYS A 226 8.15 17.71 -8.70
N LEU A 227 8.69 17.29 -7.56
CA LEU A 227 7.95 17.33 -6.29
C LEU A 227 7.60 18.75 -5.89
N GLN A 228 8.53 19.70 -6.03
CA GLN A 228 8.25 21.11 -5.74
C GLN A 228 7.09 21.63 -6.60
N GLN A 229 7.11 21.37 -7.91
CA GLN A 229 6.02 21.73 -8.81
C GLN A 229 4.70 21.06 -8.44
N PHE A 230 4.73 19.80 -7.99
CA PHE A 230 3.56 19.12 -7.48
C PHE A 230 2.95 19.84 -6.27
N MET A 231 3.80 20.27 -5.34
CA MET A 231 3.37 20.98 -4.15
C MET A 231 2.80 22.36 -4.51
N ASP A 232 3.54 23.13 -5.31
CA ASP A 232 3.24 24.53 -5.66
C ASP A 232 2.00 24.68 -6.55
N GLU A 233 1.83 23.80 -7.54
CA GLU A 233 0.77 23.95 -8.54
C GLU A 233 -0.52 23.18 -8.19
N PHE A 234 -0.45 22.21 -7.29
CA PHE A 234 -1.59 21.35 -6.95
C PHE A 234 -1.87 21.28 -5.45
N TRP A 235 -0.92 20.82 -4.63
CA TRP A 235 -1.24 20.54 -3.24
C TRP A 235 -1.54 21.80 -2.43
N TYR A 236 -0.66 22.81 -2.45
CA TYR A 236 -0.89 24.03 -1.69
C TYR A 236 -2.10 24.83 -2.18
N PRO A 237 -2.34 25.00 -3.49
CA PRO A 237 -3.57 25.65 -3.96
C PRO A 237 -4.85 24.94 -3.49
N LEU A 238 -4.82 23.61 -3.35
CA LEU A 238 -5.94 22.86 -2.78
C LEU A 238 -6.08 23.11 -1.27
N VAL A 239 -4.98 23.09 -0.52
CA VAL A 239 -4.96 23.40 0.92
C VAL A 239 -5.48 24.82 1.18
N ASP A 240 -5.09 25.80 0.37
CA ASP A 240 -5.55 27.18 0.47
C ASP A 240 -7.06 27.29 0.26
N LYS A 241 -7.62 26.62 -0.75
CA LYS A 241 -9.08 26.56 -0.98
C LYS A 241 -9.81 25.96 0.21
N VAL A 242 -9.29 24.88 0.79
CA VAL A 242 -9.86 24.25 1.99
C VAL A 242 -9.84 25.22 3.17
N ASN A 243 -8.69 25.83 3.45
CA ASN A 243 -8.53 26.76 4.56
C ASN A 243 -9.35 28.06 4.38
N GLU A 244 -9.52 28.54 3.16
CA GLU A 244 -10.41 29.66 2.85
C GLU A 244 -11.88 29.32 3.13
N LYS A 245 -12.35 28.15 2.68
CA LYS A 245 -13.71 27.68 2.95
C LYS A 245 -13.98 27.59 4.45
N VAL A 246 -13.06 27.02 5.21
CA VAL A 246 -13.18 26.85 6.66
C VAL A 246 -13.23 28.19 7.39
N ARG A 247 -12.36 29.15 7.01
CA ARG A 247 -12.35 30.50 7.60
C ARG A 247 -13.65 31.26 7.33
N ASN A 248 -14.26 31.04 6.17
CA ASN A 248 -15.45 31.76 5.73
C ASN A 248 -16.77 31.10 6.22
N ASP A 249 -16.72 29.86 6.71
CA ASP A 249 -17.92 29.12 7.12
C ASP A 249 -18.07 29.11 8.64
N SER A 250 -19.02 29.90 9.14
CA SER A 250 -19.32 30.02 10.58
C SER A 250 -20.32 28.97 11.07
N SER A 251 -20.77 28.06 10.19
CA SER A 251 -21.93 27.19 10.42
C SER A 251 -21.69 26.02 11.37
N GLY A 252 -20.45 25.80 11.83
CA GLY A 252 -20.13 24.69 12.75
C GLY A 252 -20.29 23.31 12.13
N GLU A 253 -20.20 23.20 10.79
CA GLU A 253 -20.21 21.91 10.10
C GLU A 253 -18.98 21.05 10.47
N ASP A 254 -19.19 19.74 10.58
CA ASP A 254 -18.11 18.76 10.73
C ASP A 254 -17.27 18.73 9.45
N PHE A 255 -16.22 19.52 9.41
CA PHE A 255 -15.33 19.58 8.27
C PHE A 255 -14.62 18.23 8.03
N ARG A 256 -14.32 17.95 6.76
CA ARG A 256 -13.63 16.74 6.30
C ARG A 256 -12.13 16.92 6.35
N SER A 257 -11.37 15.85 6.59
CA SER A 257 -9.91 15.90 6.53
C SER A 257 -9.39 15.80 5.09
N LEU A 258 -8.31 16.51 4.80
CA LEU A 258 -7.51 16.47 3.59
C LEU A 258 -6.10 16.05 3.99
N VAL A 259 -5.73 14.80 3.69
CA VAL A 259 -4.47 14.21 4.16
C VAL A 259 -3.59 13.82 2.98
N LEU A 260 -2.32 14.23 3.01
CA LEU A 260 -1.29 13.77 2.09
C LEU A 260 -0.19 13.02 2.84
N PHE A 261 0.09 11.80 2.40
CA PHE A 261 1.29 11.06 2.76
C PHE A 261 2.30 11.12 1.62
N LEU A 262 3.48 11.64 1.90
CA LEU A 262 4.66 11.50 1.06
C LEU A 262 5.50 10.36 1.63
N VAL A 263 5.82 9.35 0.82
CA VAL A 263 6.43 8.11 1.30
C VAL A 263 7.75 7.86 0.59
N ASP A 264 8.84 8.00 1.36
CA ASP A 264 10.21 7.77 0.93
C ASP A 264 10.70 6.38 1.38
N ASN A 265 10.83 5.47 0.41
CA ASN A 265 11.24 4.09 0.62
C ASN A 265 12.77 3.89 0.50
N LYS A 266 13.56 4.94 0.31
CA LYS A 266 15.02 4.86 0.14
C LYS A 266 15.82 5.72 1.10
N ASN A 267 15.14 6.30 2.09
CA ASN A 267 15.72 7.24 3.03
C ASN A 267 16.44 8.42 2.35
N ALA A 268 15.89 8.89 1.23
CA ALA A 268 16.32 10.09 0.52
C ALA A 268 15.76 11.39 1.13
N LYS A 269 15.40 11.38 2.43
CA LYS A 269 14.79 12.49 3.18
C LYS A 269 15.42 13.83 2.85
N ASP A 270 16.75 13.95 2.89
CA ASP A 270 17.42 15.23 2.67
C ASP A 270 17.18 15.81 1.28
N LYS A 271 16.97 14.96 0.28
CA LYS A 271 16.59 15.39 -1.07
C LYS A 271 15.12 15.80 -1.12
N VAL A 272 14.27 15.06 -0.43
CA VAL A 272 12.81 15.27 -0.42
C VAL A 272 12.47 16.56 0.32
N VAL A 273 12.97 16.74 1.54
CA VAL A 273 12.71 17.91 2.39
C VAL A 273 13.16 19.22 1.74
N LYS A 274 14.23 19.21 0.93
CA LYS A 274 14.67 20.39 0.17
C LYS A 274 13.64 20.89 -0.86
N SER A 275 12.68 20.06 -1.22
CA SER A 275 11.61 20.38 -2.20
C SER A 275 10.28 20.71 -1.53
N LEU A 276 10.25 20.77 -0.19
CA LEU A 276 9.05 20.90 0.62
C LEU A 276 9.16 22.14 1.53
N ASP A 277 8.03 22.75 1.86
CA ASP A 277 7.99 23.84 2.85
C ASP A 277 7.90 23.31 4.28
N SER A 278 7.99 24.23 5.25
CA SER A 278 8.03 23.93 6.68
C SER A 278 6.74 23.34 7.26
N ASP A 279 5.62 23.38 6.53
CA ASP A 279 4.30 23.00 7.04
C ASP A 279 4.02 21.50 6.98
N ILE A 280 4.92 20.74 6.34
CA ILE A 280 4.87 19.27 6.29
C ILE A 280 5.43 18.68 7.58
N LEU A 281 4.63 17.83 8.23
CA LEU A 281 5.07 17.13 9.42
C LEU A 281 6.02 15.99 9.03
N LEU A 282 7.28 16.14 9.42
CA LEU A 282 8.30 15.12 9.25
C LEU A 282 8.26 14.12 10.40
N PHE A 283 7.95 12.87 10.12
CA PHE A 283 8.10 11.82 11.12
C PHE A 283 9.57 11.47 11.36
N GLU A 284 9.83 10.87 12.52
CA GLU A 284 11.12 10.22 12.77
C GLU A 284 11.34 9.08 11.78
N GLU A 285 12.61 8.90 11.38
CA GLU A 285 13.03 7.80 10.52
C GLU A 285 12.54 6.47 11.06
N LEU A 286 11.92 5.65 10.21
CA LEU A 286 11.55 4.29 10.59
C LEU A 286 12.81 3.49 10.86
N LYS A 287 12.80 2.72 11.95
CA LYS A 287 13.97 1.96 12.41
C LYS A 287 13.71 0.46 12.29
N ALA A 288 14.80 -0.29 12.30
CA ALA A 288 14.73 -1.73 12.47
C ALA A 288 14.18 -2.07 13.86
N PHE A 289 13.53 -3.22 13.97
CA PHE A 289 12.94 -3.67 15.22
C PHE A 289 14.02 -4.08 16.22
N ASP A 290 13.94 -3.62 17.46
CA ASP A 290 14.85 -4.09 18.50
C ASP A 290 14.24 -5.23 19.31
N ARG A 291 15.11 -6.11 19.80
CA ARG A 291 14.71 -7.29 20.59
C ARG A 291 13.89 -6.93 21.82
N LYS A 292 14.20 -5.83 22.51
CA LYS A 292 13.47 -5.45 23.73
C LYS A 292 12.06 -5.03 23.39
N MET A 293 11.88 -4.28 22.30
CA MET A 293 10.57 -3.88 21.80
C MET A 293 9.73 -5.09 21.40
N VAL A 294 10.27 -6.02 20.60
CA VAL A 294 9.50 -7.21 20.18
C VAL A 294 9.18 -8.10 21.38
N LYS A 295 10.11 -8.29 22.31
CA LYS A 295 9.86 -9.00 23.56
C LYS A 295 8.75 -8.33 24.39
N HIS A 296 8.74 -7.00 24.47
CA HIS A 296 7.69 -6.27 25.17
C HIS A 296 6.33 -6.45 24.50
N TRP A 297 6.25 -6.26 23.18
CA TRP A 297 5.05 -6.51 22.38
C TRP A 297 4.52 -7.93 22.59
N MET A 298 5.42 -8.93 22.53
CA MET A 298 5.10 -10.33 22.78
C MET A 298 4.48 -10.56 24.15
N THR A 299 5.10 -9.99 25.20
CA THR A 299 4.58 -10.09 26.57
C THR A 299 3.17 -9.52 26.67
N CYS A 300 2.92 -8.39 26.00
CA CYS A 300 1.62 -7.71 25.98
C CYS A 300 0.56 -8.44 25.13
N ARG A 301 0.97 -9.29 24.18
CA ARG A 301 0.07 -9.99 23.24
C ARG A 301 0.04 -11.49 23.41
N LEU A 302 0.76 -12.03 24.39
CA LEU A 302 0.84 -13.47 24.64
C LEU A 302 -0.55 -14.10 24.79
N GLY A 303 -1.46 -13.49 25.56
CA GLY A 303 -2.82 -14.01 25.74
C GLY A 303 -3.65 -14.07 24.45
N LEU A 304 -3.39 -13.17 23.49
CA LEU A 304 -4.05 -13.13 22.20
C LEU A 304 -3.45 -14.15 21.22
N LEU A 305 -2.12 -14.28 21.22
CA LEU A 305 -1.37 -15.07 20.24
C LEU A 305 -1.24 -16.54 20.64
N LEU A 306 -1.14 -16.85 21.94
CA LEU A 306 -0.90 -18.21 22.43
C LEU A 306 -1.96 -19.23 21.95
N PRO A 307 -3.27 -18.92 21.91
CA PRO A 307 -4.26 -19.86 21.38
C PRO A 307 -4.12 -20.17 19.89
N MET A 308 -3.35 -19.38 19.15
CA MET A 308 -3.12 -19.52 17.71
C MET A 308 -1.76 -20.11 17.38
N TRP A 309 -0.91 -20.31 18.39
CA TRP A 309 0.44 -20.80 18.25
C TRP A 309 0.45 -22.29 17.92
N ASN A 310 1.15 -22.62 16.84
CA ASN A 310 1.28 -24.00 16.37
C ASN A 310 2.69 -24.57 16.60
N GLY A 311 3.58 -23.83 17.27
CA GLY A 311 4.95 -24.26 17.53
C GLY A 311 5.10 -25.04 18.84
N ASP A 312 6.02 -25.99 18.85
CA ASP A 312 6.38 -26.76 20.06
C ASP A 312 7.32 -25.97 21.00
N ASP A 313 8.03 -24.98 20.44
CA ASP A 313 8.94 -24.12 21.18
C ASP A 313 8.23 -22.95 21.89
N VAL A 314 8.92 -22.38 22.89
CA VAL A 314 8.49 -21.18 23.59
C VAL A 314 8.41 -20.01 22.59
N MET A 315 7.19 -19.56 22.28
CA MET A 315 6.90 -18.50 21.31
C MET A 315 7.78 -17.25 21.47
N GLU A 316 7.97 -16.77 22.70
CA GLU A 316 8.83 -15.60 22.97
C GLU A 316 10.26 -15.83 22.46
N LYS A 317 10.81 -17.03 22.68
CA LYS A 317 12.15 -17.38 22.23
C LYS A 317 12.21 -17.38 20.70
N VAL A 318 11.29 -18.06 20.03
CA VAL A 318 11.24 -18.15 18.56
C VAL A 318 11.19 -16.75 17.93
N ILE A 319 10.31 -15.88 18.41
CA ILE A 319 10.14 -14.54 17.86
C ILE A 319 11.33 -13.64 18.19
N CYS A 320 11.95 -13.76 19.37
CA CYS A 320 13.19 -13.04 19.66
C CYS A 320 14.34 -13.49 18.75
N ASP A 321 14.47 -14.79 18.52
CA ASP A 321 15.50 -15.36 17.64
C ASP A 321 15.31 -14.89 16.19
N MET A 322 14.07 -14.69 15.72
CA MET A 322 13.76 -14.10 14.41
C MET A 322 14.36 -12.69 14.27
N VAL A 323 14.08 -11.81 15.23
CA VAL A 323 14.59 -10.43 15.24
C VAL A 323 16.10 -10.38 15.35
N GLU A 324 16.72 -11.32 16.07
CA GLU A 324 18.18 -11.40 16.15
C GLU A 324 18.84 -11.81 14.82
N ARG A 325 18.17 -12.63 14.01
CA ARG A 325 18.66 -13.01 12.66
C ARG A 325 18.48 -11.87 11.66
N ASP A 326 17.30 -11.28 11.64
CA ASP A 326 16.94 -10.17 10.76
C ASP A 326 15.91 -9.29 11.46
N ASN A 327 16.29 -8.04 11.68
CA ASN A 327 15.46 -7.07 12.37
C ASN A 327 14.74 -6.10 11.42
N GLN A 328 14.79 -6.33 10.11
CA GLN A 328 14.05 -5.53 9.14
C GLN A 328 12.54 -5.74 9.35
N PRO A 329 11.74 -4.66 9.53
CA PRO A 329 10.32 -4.77 9.89
C PRO A 329 9.49 -5.70 8.99
N ILE A 330 9.60 -5.58 7.67
CA ILE A 330 8.82 -6.44 6.75
C ILE A 330 9.27 -7.91 6.83
N SER A 331 10.57 -8.17 7.03
CA SER A 331 11.09 -9.51 7.25
C SER A 331 10.55 -10.11 8.55
N VAL A 332 10.59 -9.36 9.64
CA VAL A 332 10.04 -9.78 10.94
C VAL A 332 8.53 -10.00 10.85
N PHE A 333 7.77 -9.14 10.18
CA PHE A 333 6.34 -9.35 9.96
C PHE A 333 6.07 -10.65 9.19
N THR A 334 6.86 -10.94 8.16
CA THR A 334 6.76 -12.16 7.36
C THR A 334 7.03 -13.41 8.19
N ASP A 335 8.10 -13.40 8.99
CA ASP A 335 8.47 -14.49 9.89
C ASP A 335 7.40 -14.73 10.97
N ILE A 336 6.87 -13.65 11.57
CA ILE A 336 5.78 -13.74 12.55
C ILE A 336 4.53 -14.33 11.90
N CYS A 337 4.09 -13.82 10.74
CA CYS A 337 2.92 -14.35 10.02
C CYS A 337 3.06 -15.85 9.74
N SER A 338 4.26 -16.30 9.33
CA SER A 338 4.55 -17.70 9.03
C SER A 338 4.36 -18.62 10.24
N CYS A 339 4.66 -18.14 11.46
CA CYS A 339 4.40 -18.89 12.69
C CYS A 339 2.93 -19.17 12.96
N PHE A 340 2.04 -18.42 12.31
CA PHE A 340 0.60 -18.52 12.45
C PHE A 340 -0.06 -19.04 11.16
N ASP A 341 0.68 -19.68 10.26
CA ASP A 341 0.21 -20.20 8.97
C ASP A 341 -0.46 -19.12 8.09
N LEU A 342 0.06 -17.90 8.15
CA LEU A 342 -0.40 -16.78 7.34
C LEU A 342 0.75 -16.30 6.45
N ASP A 343 0.41 -15.92 5.23
CA ASP A 343 1.35 -15.31 4.28
C ASP A 343 1.24 -13.78 4.38
N TRP A 344 2.34 -13.10 4.72
CA TRP A 344 2.33 -11.64 4.88
C TRP A 344 1.80 -10.93 3.62
N GLU A 345 2.24 -11.34 2.43
CA GLU A 345 1.87 -10.68 1.18
C GLU A 345 0.41 -10.90 0.80
N GLN A 346 -0.11 -12.11 0.96
CA GLN A 346 -1.46 -12.48 0.53
C GLN A 346 -2.52 -12.19 1.58
N ASP A 347 -2.22 -12.48 2.85
CA ASP A 347 -3.21 -12.43 3.92
C ASP A 347 -3.32 -11.05 4.56
N ILE A 348 -2.22 -10.28 4.59
CA ILE A 348 -2.12 -8.99 5.28
C ILE A 348 -1.82 -7.84 4.29
N HIS A 349 -0.63 -7.79 3.72
CA HIS A 349 -0.15 -6.68 2.88
C HIS A 349 -0.99 -6.47 1.62
N GLY A 350 -1.45 -7.54 0.96
CA GLY A 350 -2.31 -7.48 -0.22
C GLY A 350 -3.68 -6.85 0.03
N LYS A 351 -4.08 -6.70 1.30
CA LYS A 351 -5.33 -6.06 1.72
C LYS A 351 -5.16 -4.60 2.11
N LEU A 352 -3.91 -4.11 2.15
CA LEU A 352 -3.63 -2.70 2.38
C LEU A 352 -4.19 -1.85 1.24
N ALA A 353 -5.07 -0.93 1.60
CA ALA A 353 -5.86 -0.14 0.66
C ALA A 353 -5.13 1.13 0.19
N LEU A 354 -4.11 1.57 0.93
CA LEU A 354 -3.16 2.60 0.51
C LEU A 354 -1.78 2.01 0.27
#